data_AF-A0A5F2BG62-F1
#
_entry.id   AF-A0A5F2BG62-F1
#
_cell.length_a   1.000
_cell.length_b   1.000
_cell.length_c   1.000
_cell.angle_alpha   90.00
_cell.angle_beta   90.00
_cell.angle_gamma   90.00
#
_symmetry.space_group_name_H-M   'P 1'
#
loop_
_entity.id
_entity.type
_entity.pdbx_description
1 polymer ?
#
loop_
_entity_poly.entity_id
_entity_poly.type
_entity_poly.pdbx_seq_one_letter_code
_entity_poly.pdbx_strand_id
1 'polypeptide(L)'
;MKVMKSIFILLAVLGLNLSVLAQQNNQGGNQQANEAVEKIDELLKGELVPEDDDKNLTEEQKRRKKAIQEQEALWKNPDFKGYDKNFQELHQLSKAFANNKFRLALSNYQSGVNTVLKMRESVEQYRKEEAEKKRLDEKWYWQKVDRKAREDRVVSREKLVAKQQALNYFTKAINHLDEIKNPDLRERPEFKRLLSD
;
A
#
# COMPACT_ATOMS: atom_id res chain seq x y z
N MET A 1 55.72 29.98 9.80
CA MET A 1 55.16 28.71 9.24
C MET A 1 54.58 27.72 10.27
N LYS A 2 54.86 27.82 11.58
CA LYS A 2 54.31 26.86 12.57
C LYS A 2 52.80 27.06 12.86
N VAL A 3 52.32 28.31 12.85
CA VAL A 3 50.91 28.65 13.18
C VAL A 3 49.91 28.24 12.09
N MET A 4 50.31 28.25 10.81
CA MET A 4 49.43 27.80 9.72
C MET A 4 49.24 26.27 9.71
N LYS A 5 50.23 25.49 10.17
CA LYS A 5 50.11 24.04 10.27
C LYS A 5 49.12 23.63 11.37
N SER A 6 49.10 24.35 12.50
CA SER A 6 48.16 24.09 13.59
C SER A 6 46.72 24.43 13.22
N ILE A 7 46.49 25.48 12.42
CA ILE A 7 45.14 25.85 11.95
C ILE A 7 44.59 24.80 10.97
N PHE A 8 45.44 24.28 10.07
CA PHE A 8 45.05 23.21 9.14
C PHE A 8 44.70 21.90 9.86
N ILE A 9 45.43 21.55 10.91
CA ILE A 9 45.14 20.35 11.71
C ILE A 9 43.82 20.53 12.47
N LEU A 10 43.54 21.72 13.00
CA LEU A 10 42.28 22.00 13.71
C LEU A 10 41.06 21.91 12.77
N LEU A 11 41.19 22.44 11.55
CA LEU A 11 40.17 22.35 10.50
C LEU A 11 39.94 20.91 10.03
N ALA A 12 40.99 20.09 9.92
CA ALA A 12 40.87 18.68 9.55
C ALA A 12 40.17 17.85 10.65
N VAL A 13 40.46 18.12 11.92
CA VAL A 13 39.83 17.43 13.06
C VAL A 13 38.36 17.85 13.24
N LEU A 14 38.02 19.11 12.98
CA LEU A 14 36.63 19.58 12.98
C LEU A 14 35.83 19.00 11.79
N GLY A 15 36.43 18.94 10.59
CA GLY A 15 35.77 18.38 9.40
C GLY A 15 35.49 16.87 9.48
N LEU A 16 36.37 16.11 10.12
CA LEU A 16 36.20 14.66 10.31
C LEU A 16 35.13 14.32 11.36
N ASN A 17 34.99 15.11 12.43
CA ASN A 17 33.95 14.87 13.43
C ASN A 17 32.54 15.22 12.94
N LEU A 18 32.40 16.25 12.10
CA LEU A 18 31.11 16.62 11.49
C LEU A 18 30.59 15.58 10.50
N SER A 19 31.48 14.92 9.75
CA SER A 19 31.10 13.87 8.80
C SER A 19 30.73 12.55 9.49
N VAL A 20 31.38 12.22 10.62
CA VAL A 20 31.01 11.06 11.44
C VAL A 20 29.66 11.28 12.15
N LEU A 21 29.38 12.48 12.69
CA LEU A 21 28.08 12.79 13.28
C LEU A 21 26.95 12.81 12.23
N ALA A 22 27.19 13.32 11.02
CA ALA A 22 26.20 13.35 9.95
C ALA A 22 25.85 11.94 9.43
N GLN A 23 26.82 11.02 9.41
CA GLN A 23 26.60 9.63 9.00
C GLN A 23 25.91 8.79 10.08
N GLN A 24 26.13 9.10 11.36
CA GLN A 24 25.50 8.42 12.50
C GLN A 24 24.02 8.85 12.68
N ASN A 25 23.68 10.11 12.39
CA ASN A 25 22.30 10.62 12.53
C ASN A 25 21.34 10.06 11.46
N ASN A 26 21.85 9.68 10.29
CA ASN A 26 21.04 9.14 9.19
C ASN A 26 20.79 7.62 9.30
N GLN A 27 21.61 6.91 10.08
CA GLN A 27 21.43 5.46 10.32
C GLN A 27 20.59 5.18 11.57
N GLY A 28 20.72 5.97 12.64
CA GLY A 28 19.95 5.78 13.88
C GLY A 28 18.46 6.15 13.78
N GLY A 29 18.12 7.21 13.03
CA GLY A 29 16.74 7.65 12.86
C GLY A 29 15.86 6.68 12.05
N ASN A 30 16.44 6.01 11.05
CA ASN A 30 15.74 5.01 10.24
C ASN A 30 15.53 3.69 11.00
N GLN A 31 16.43 3.32 11.92
CA GLN A 31 16.28 2.10 12.72
C GLN A 31 15.18 2.25 13.78
N GLN A 32 15.15 3.36 14.52
CA GLN A 32 14.09 3.63 15.50
C GLN A 32 12.70 3.78 14.87
N ALA A 33 12.60 4.38 13.69
CA ALA A 33 11.33 4.48 12.97
C ALA A 33 10.83 3.11 12.49
N ASN A 34 11.72 2.25 11.98
CA ASN A 34 11.36 0.89 11.56
C ASN A 34 10.94 0.01 12.75
N GLU A 35 11.65 0.09 13.88
CA GLU A 35 11.26 -0.63 15.11
C GLU A 35 9.92 -0.15 15.68
N ALA A 36 9.61 1.14 15.57
CA ALA A 36 8.31 1.68 16.00
C ALA A 36 7.18 1.19 15.08
N VAL A 37 7.39 1.14 13.76
CA VAL A 37 6.43 0.59 12.79
C VAL A 37 6.21 -0.90 13.02
N GLU A 38 7.27 -1.67 13.30
CA GLU A 38 7.16 -3.10 13.63
C GLU A 38 6.39 -3.34 14.93
N LYS A 39 6.64 -2.54 15.97
CA LYS A 39 5.86 -2.60 17.23
C LYS A 39 4.40 -2.24 17.01
N ILE A 40 4.10 -1.24 16.19
CA ILE A 40 2.72 -0.87 15.85
C ILE A 40 2.05 -2.00 15.06
N ASP A 41 2.74 -2.60 14.09
CA ASP A 41 2.24 -3.74 13.32
C ASP A 41 2.02 -4.98 14.20
N GLU A 42 2.87 -5.22 15.18
CA GLU A 42 2.69 -6.32 16.14
C GLU A 42 1.52 -6.09 17.10
N LEU A 43 1.30 -4.84 17.54
CA LEU A 43 0.17 -4.46 18.40
C LEU A 43 -1.18 -4.44 17.68
N LEU A 44 -1.18 -4.14 16.37
CA LEU A 44 -2.38 -4.01 15.54
C LEU A 44 -2.62 -5.21 14.61
N LYS A 45 -1.68 -6.17 14.55
CA LYS A 45 -1.95 -7.48 13.95
C LYS A 45 -3.14 -8.04 14.67
N GLY A 46 -4.28 -8.09 13.98
CA GLY A 46 -5.52 -8.62 14.51
C GLY A 46 -5.19 -9.91 15.23
N GLU A 47 -5.29 -9.87 16.56
CA GLU A 47 -5.09 -11.05 17.37
C GLU A 47 -6.01 -12.10 16.73
N LEU A 48 -5.45 -13.24 16.32
CA LEU A 48 -6.24 -14.37 15.83
C LEU A 48 -7.10 -14.83 17.02
N VAL A 49 -8.18 -14.09 17.30
CA VAL A 49 -9.15 -14.41 18.33
C VAL A 49 -9.63 -15.81 17.97
N PRO A 50 -9.30 -16.83 18.77
CA PRO A 50 -9.69 -18.20 18.47
C PRO A 50 -11.20 -18.23 18.20
N GLU A 51 -11.62 -18.88 17.12
CA GLU A 51 -13.05 -18.96 16.76
C GLU A 51 -13.90 -19.64 17.86
N ASP A 52 -13.25 -20.28 18.84
CA ASP A 52 -13.88 -21.02 19.92
C ASP A 52 -14.41 -20.15 21.08
N ASP A 53 -14.10 -18.86 21.15
CA ASP A 53 -14.50 -17.97 22.27
C ASP A 53 -15.87 -17.28 22.12
N ASP A 54 -16.57 -17.49 20.99
CA ASP A 54 -17.87 -16.84 20.73
C ASP A 54 -18.99 -17.28 21.69
N LYS A 55 -18.79 -18.38 22.44
CA LYS A 55 -19.76 -18.90 23.41
C LYS A 55 -19.82 -18.08 24.71
N ASN A 56 -18.77 -17.33 25.05
CA ASN A 56 -18.67 -16.56 26.29
C ASN A 56 -18.76 -15.03 26.08
N LEU A 57 -18.92 -14.56 24.83
CA LEU A 57 -19.02 -13.13 24.53
C LEU A 57 -20.42 -12.58 24.76
N THR A 58 -20.49 -11.39 25.36
CA THR A 58 -21.72 -10.59 25.46
C THR A 58 -22.22 -10.20 24.07
N GLU A 59 -23.53 -10.03 23.87
CA GLU A 59 -24.11 -9.61 22.58
C GLU A 59 -23.51 -8.31 22.04
N GLU A 60 -23.13 -7.38 22.92
CA GLU A 60 -22.41 -6.15 22.53
C GLU A 60 -21.00 -6.43 22.01
N GLN A 61 -20.27 -7.35 22.64
CA GLN A 61 -18.93 -7.76 22.22
C GLN A 61 -18.98 -8.50 20.88
N LYS A 62 -19.99 -9.34 20.65
CA LYS A 62 -20.21 -9.99 19.34
C LYS A 62 -20.47 -8.97 18.23
N ARG A 63 -21.28 -7.94 18.51
CA ARG A 63 -21.53 -6.84 17.56
C ARG A 63 -20.25 -6.06 17.25
N ARG A 64 -19.44 -5.74 18.27
CA ARG A 64 -18.14 -5.07 18.09
C ARG A 64 -17.17 -5.92 17.28
N LYS A 65 -17.03 -7.21 17.61
CA LYS A 65 -16.18 -8.17 16.86
C LYS A 65 -16.60 -8.24 15.39
N LYS A 66 -17.90 -8.38 15.12
CA LYS A 66 -18.43 -8.40 13.75
C LYS A 66 -18.14 -7.08 13.00
N ALA A 67 -18.35 -5.94 13.65
CA ALA A 67 -18.07 -4.64 13.04
C ALA A 67 -16.57 -4.45 12.71
N ILE A 68 -15.67 -4.94 13.58
CA ILE A 68 -14.23 -4.92 13.33
C ILE A 68 -13.88 -5.83 12.15
N GLN A 69 -14.42 -7.05 12.10
CA GLN A 69 -14.19 -7.97 10.97
C GLN A 69 -14.69 -7.41 9.63
N GLU A 70 -15.85 -6.73 9.63
CA GLU A 70 -16.38 -6.05 8.44
C GLU A 70 -15.49 -4.86 8.01
N GLN A 71 -14.95 -4.11 8.98
CA GLN A 71 -13.98 -3.04 8.70
C GLN A 71 -12.67 -3.60 8.15
N GLU A 72 -12.08 -4.61 8.78
CA GLU A 72 -10.87 -5.26 8.29
C GLU A 72 -11.06 -5.85 6.89
N ALA A 73 -12.24 -6.43 6.61
CA ALA A 73 -12.58 -6.93 5.28
C ALA A 73 -12.61 -5.82 4.22
N LEU A 74 -13.00 -4.59 4.58
CA LEU A 74 -13.02 -3.45 3.68
C LEU A 74 -11.59 -2.98 3.30
N TRP A 75 -10.64 -3.08 4.24
CA TRP A 75 -9.24 -2.66 4.04
C TRP A 75 -8.34 -3.74 3.42
N LYS A 76 -8.91 -4.87 2.97
CA LYS A 76 -8.16 -5.91 2.27
C LYS A 76 -7.73 -5.43 0.89
N ASN A 77 -6.59 -5.96 0.42
CA ASN A 77 -6.19 -5.78 -0.97
C ASN A 77 -7.30 -6.29 -1.90
N PRO A 78 -7.54 -5.60 -3.03
CA PRO A 78 -8.58 -6.00 -3.96
C PRO A 78 -8.28 -7.39 -4.51
N ASP A 79 -9.24 -8.29 -4.33
CA ASP A 79 -9.28 -9.63 -4.90
C ASP A 79 -10.45 -9.71 -5.87
N PHE A 80 -10.36 -10.57 -6.89
CA PHE A 80 -11.43 -10.76 -7.88
C PHE A 80 -12.78 -11.10 -7.22
N LYS A 81 -12.76 -11.88 -6.12
CA LYS A 81 -13.97 -12.26 -5.37
C LYS A 81 -14.65 -11.07 -4.68
N GLY A 82 -13.88 -10.13 -4.13
CA GLY A 82 -14.42 -8.92 -3.49
C GLY A 82 -14.80 -7.84 -4.52
N TYR A 83 -14.10 -7.82 -5.65
CA TYR A 83 -14.31 -6.88 -6.75
C TYR A 83 -15.74 -6.95 -7.31
N ASP A 84 -16.25 -8.14 -7.67
CA ASP A 84 -17.56 -8.25 -8.33
C ASP A 84 -18.71 -7.66 -7.47
N LYS A 85 -18.74 -8.00 -6.18
CA LYS A 85 -19.77 -7.50 -5.26
C LYS A 85 -19.71 -5.97 -5.10
N ASN A 86 -18.51 -5.43 -4.84
CA ASN A 86 -18.34 -3.98 -4.62
C ASN A 86 -18.70 -3.18 -5.88
N PHE A 87 -18.36 -3.67 -7.07
CA PHE A 87 -18.70 -2.97 -8.32
C PHE A 87 -20.18 -3.07 -8.68
N GLN A 88 -20.84 -4.19 -8.40
CA GLN A 88 -22.30 -4.29 -8.57
C GLN A 88 -23.03 -3.26 -7.70
N GLU A 89 -22.61 -3.10 -6.44
CA GLU A 89 -23.13 -2.07 -5.54
C GLU A 89 -22.87 -0.66 -6.09
N LEU A 90 -21.64 -0.35 -6.51
CA LEU A 90 -21.29 0.96 -7.08
C LEU A 90 -22.05 1.28 -8.37
N HIS A 91 -22.28 0.30 -9.26
CA HIS A 91 -23.08 0.49 -10.46
C HIS A 91 -24.55 0.75 -10.13
N GLN A 92 -25.10 0.09 -9.10
CA GLN A 92 -26.46 0.35 -8.64
C GLN A 92 -26.59 1.77 -8.05
N LEU A 93 -25.61 2.21 -7.26
CA LEU A 93 -25.53 3.57 -6.73
C LEU A 93 -25.41 4.60 -7.86
N SER A 94 -24.61 4.33 -8.89
CA SER A 94 -24.50 5.20 -10.06
C SER A 94 -25.82 5.33 -10.82
N LYS A 95 -26.62 4.26 -10.91
CA LYS A 95 -27.95 4.32 -11.53
C LYS A 95 -28.92 5.17 -10.70
N ALA A 96 -28.87 5.05 -9.38
CA ALA A 96 -29.72 5.83 -8.46
C ALA A 96 -29.35 7.33 -8.44
N PHE A 97 -28.06 7.66 -8.56
CA PHE A 97 -27.57 9.03 -8.52
C PHE A 97 -27.75 9.80 -9.85
N ALA A 98 -27.86 9.09 -10.98
CA ALA A 98 -28.18 9.62 -12.31
C ALA A 98 -27.34 10.85 -12.77
N ASN A 99 -26.09 10.97 -12.31
CA ASN A 99 -25.20 12.08 -12.66
C ASN A 99 -24.07 11.62 -13.59
N ASN A 100 -23.84 12.36 -14.69
CA ASN A 100 -22.80 12.00 -15.67
C ASN A 100 -21.38 12.09 -15.09
N LYS A 101 -21.10 13.08 -14.23
CA LYS A 101 -19.77 13.25 -13.61
C LYS A 101 -19.45 12.12 -12.64
N PHE A 102 -20.45 11.69 -11.86
CA PHE A 102 -20.32 10.52 -11.00
C PHE A 102 -20.05 9.23 -11.79
N ARG A 103 -20.74 9.04 -12.92
CA ARG A 103 -20.48 7.89 -13.80
C ARG A 103 -19.06 7.89 -14.37
N LEU A 104 -18.53 9.06 -14.74
CA LEU A 104 -17.14 9.20 -15.18
C LEU A 104 -16.15 8.94 -14.04
N ALA A 105 -16.45 9.43 -12.83
CA ALA A 105 -15.64 9.14 -11.65
C ALA A 105 -15.58 7.63 -11.37
N LEU A 106 -16.74 6.96 -11.36
CA LEU A 106 -16.84 5.52 -11.15
C LEU A 106 -16.06 4.72 -12.21
N SER A 107 -16.16 5.10 -13.48
CA SER A 107 -15.43 4.44 -14.57
C SER A 107 -13.91 4.58 -14.41
N ASN A 108 -13.42 5.74 -13.99
CA ASN A 108 -12.00 5.95 -13.72
C ASN A 108 -11.55 5.17 -12.47
N TYR A 109 -12.33 5.20 -11.39
CA TYR A 109 -12.06 4.40 -10.19
C TYR A 109 -11.94 2.91 -10.52
N GLN A 110 -12.91 2.38 -11.28
CA GLN A 110 -12.91 1.00 -11.77
C GLN A 110 -11.67 0.67 -12.59
N SER A 111 -11.23 1.60 -13.45
CA SER A 111 -10.01 1.43 -14.24
C SER A 111 -8.77 1.36 -13.34
N GLY A 112 -8.69 2.19 -12.30
CA GLY A 112 -7.60 2.16 -11.32
C GLY A 112 -7.54 0.84 -10.53
N VAL A 113 -8.69 0.36 -10.02
CA VAL A 113 -8.77 -0.94 -9.33
C VAL A 113 -8.41 -2.09 -10.26
N ASN A 114 -8.87 -2.07 -11.51
CA ASN A 114 -8.52 -3.08 -12.50
C ASN A 114 -7.02 -3.13 -12.82
N THR A 115 -6.33 -1.99 -12.84
CA THR A 115 -4.88 -1.97 -12.99
C THR A 115 -4.18 -2.71 -11.84
N VAL A 116 -4.65 -2.52 -10.60
CA VAL A 116 -4.09 -3.23 -9.43
C VAL A 116 -4.36 -4.73 -9.50
N LEU A 117 -5.57 -5.14 -9.89
CA LEU A 117 -5.93 -6.55 -10.05
C LEU A 117 -5.08 -7.25 -11.12
N LYS A 118 -4.92 -6.63 -12.28
CA LYS A 118 -4.09 -7.16 -13.37
C LYS A 118 -2.62 -7.27 -12.96
N MET A 119 -2.10 -6.28 -12.24
CA MET A 119 -0.74 -6.35 -11.70
C MET A 119 -0.59 -7.52 -10.72
N ARG A 120 -1.59 -7.76 -9.86
CA ARG A 120 -1.55 -8.90 -8.93
C ARG A 120 -1.46 -10.22 -9.68
N GLU A 121 -2.34 -10.44 -10.66
CA GLU A 121 -2.33 -11.64 -11.50
C GLU A 121 -0.99 -11.79 -12.24
N SER A 122 -0.47 -10.69 -12.79
CA SER A 122 0.83 -10.67 -13.46
C SER A 122 1.98 -11.04 -12.53
N VAL A 123 1.99 -10.55 -11.29
CA VAL A 123 3.02 -10.88 -10.28
C VAL A 123 2.91 -12.34 -9.85
N GLU A 124 1.70 -12.86 -9.64
CA GLU A 124 1.48 -14.27 -9.29
C GLU A 124 1.96 -15.18 -10.42
N GLN A 125 1.60 -14.87 -11.67
CA GLN A 125 2.05 -15.58 -12.85
C GLN A 125 3.58 -15.50 -13.04
N TYR A 126 4.18 -14.33 -12.88
CA TYR A 126 5.63 -14.15 -12.95
C TYR A 126 6.37 -15.01 -11.93
N ARG A 127 5.89 -15.03 -10.67
CA ARG A 127 6.51 -15.87 -9.62
C ARG A 127 6.36 -17.37 -9.93
N LYS A 128 5.22 -17.78 -10.49
CA LYS A 128 5.01 -19.16 -10.93
C LYS A 128 5.98 -19.56 -12.05
N GLU A 129 6.09 -18.74 -13.09
CA GLU A 129 6.99 -18.97 -14.22
C GLU A 129 8.47 -19.02 -13.79
N GLU A 130 8.91 -18.12 -12.91
CA GLU A 130 10.28 -18.13 -12.41
C GLU A 130 10.59 -19.35 -11.54
N ALA A 131 9.60 -19.87 -10.81
CA ALA A 131 9.72 -21.09 -10.01
C ALA A 131 9.81 -22.36 -10.88
N GLU A 132 9.13 -22.39 -12.02
CA GLU A 132 9.10 -23.54 -12.94
C GLU A 132 10.36 -23.62 -13.84
N LYS A 133 11.13 -22.54 -13.96
CA LYS A 133 12.36 -22.50 -14.78
C LYS A 133 13.47 -23.38 -14.18
N LYS A 134 14.00 -24.30 -14.99
CA LYS A 134 15.19 -25.08 -14.63
C LYS A 134 16.43 -24.18 -14.62
N ARG A 135 17.18 -24.20 -13.51
CA ARG A 135 18.42 -23.42 -13.32
C ARG A 135 19.60 -24.38 -13.14
N LEU A 136 20.17 -24.79 -14.27
CA LEU A 136 21.29 -25.75 -14.32
C LEU A 136 22.64 -25.09 -13.97
N ASP A 137 22.70 -23.76 -14.01
CA ASP A 137 23.86 -22.89 -13.78
C ASP A 137 23.98 -22.36 -12.35
N GLU A 138 22.98 -22.62 -11.50
CA GLU A 138 22.98 -22.22 -10.10
C GLU A 138 23.53 -23.32 -9.20
N LYS A 139 24.85 -23.30 -9.01
CA LYS A 139 25.56 -24.25 -8.14
C LYS A 139 25.66 -23.77 -6.69
N TRP A 140 25.74 -22.45 -6.48
CA TRP A 140 26.03 -21.85 -5.18
C TRP A 140 24.82 -21.14 -4.59
N TYR A 141 24.71 -21.15 -3.26
CA TYR A 141 23.62 -20.49 -2.54
C TYR A 141 23.49 -18.99 -2.85
N TRP A 142 24.60 -18.27 -2.92
CA TRP A 142 24.60 -16.83 -3.20
C TRP A 142 24.05 -16.50 -4.61
N GLN A 143 24.21 -17.39 -5.59
CA GLN A 143 23.63 -17.20 -6.92
C GLN A 143 22.09 -17.21 -6.87
N LYS A 144 21.52 -18.08 -6.03
CA LYS A 144 20.07 -18.14 -5.77
C LYS A 144 19.58 -16.86 -5.06
N VAL A 145 20.36 -16.34 -4.11
CA VAL A 145 20.06 -15.06 -3.45
C VAL A 145 20.06 -13.91 -4.45
N ASP A 146 21.10 -13.81 -5.28
CA ASP A 146 21.21 -12.77 -6.32
C ASP A 146 20.09 -12.88 -7.35
N ARG A 147 19.69 -14.09 -7.75
CA ARG A 147 18.55 -14.29 -8.64
C ARG A 147 17.25 -13.82 -7.99
N LYS A 148 16.95 -14.27 -6.77
CA LYS A 148 15.75 -13.82 -6.05
C LYS A 148 15.73 -12.30 -5.88
N ALA A 149 16.87 -11.67 -5.60
CA ALA A 149 16.97 -10.21 -5.55
C ALA A 149 16.69 -9.55 -6.92
N ARG A 150 17.06 -10.18 -8.04
CA ARG A 150 16.66 -9.72 -9.39
C ARG A 150 15.15 -9.88 -9.62
N GLU A 151 14.58 -11.02 -9.28
CA GLU A 151 13.14 -11.29 -9.38
C GLU A 151 12.33 -10.28 -8.57
N ASP A 152 12.72 -10.03 -7.32
CA ASP A 152 12.05 -9.07 -6.44
C ASP A 152 12.18 -7.63 -6.95
N ARG A 153 13.31 -7.26 -7.59
CA ARG A 153 13.43 -5.97 -8.29
C ARG A 153 12.51 -5.84 -9.50
N VAL A 154 12.28 -6.93 -10.24
CA VAL A 154 11.32 -6.94 -11.35
C VAL A 154 9.90 -6.74 -10.80
N VAL A 155 9.51 -7.52 -9.79
CA VAL A 155 8.21 -7.40 -9.12
C VAL A 155 8.01 -6.01 -8.51
N SER A 156 9.04 -5.45 -7.87
CA SER A 156 8.97 -4.12 -7.27
C SER A 156 8.72 -3.03 -8.31
N ARG A 157 9.42 -3.10 -9.46
CA ARG A 157 9.21 -2.16 -10.58
C ARG A 157 7.80 -2.27 -11.16
N GLU A 158 7.32 -3.49 -11.38
CA GLU A 158 5.96 -3.74 -11.88
C GLU A 158 4.90 -3.14 -10.94
N LYS A 159 5.04 -3.37 -9.63
CA LYS A 159 4.18 -2.77 -8.61
C LYS A 159 4.22 -1.24 -8.63
N LEU A 160 5.39 -0.65 -8.86
CA LEU A 160 5.56 0.80 -8.91
C LEU A 160 4.85 1.42 -10.12
N VAL A 161 4.98 0.80 -11.29
CA VAL A 161 4.31 1.23 -12.53
C VAL A 161 2.80 1.12 -12.39
N ALA A 162 2.30 -0.03 -11.91
CA ALA A 162 0.87 -0.22 -11.68
C ALA A 162 0.31 0.76 -10.64
N LYS A 163 1.07 1.03 -9.56
CA LYS A 163 0.70 2.04 -8.55
C LYS A 163 0.55 3.41 -9.19
N GLN A 164 1.54 3.84 -9.99
CA GLN A 164 1.48 5.15 -10.65
C GLN A 164 0.27 5.26 -11.58
N GLN A 165 -0.01 4.23 -12.37
CA GLN A 165 -1.16 4.19 -13.27
C GLN A 165 -2.49 4.22 -12.49
N ALA A 166 -2.61 3.42 -11.42
CA ALA A 166 -3.80 3.40 -10.58
C ALA A 166 -4.06 4.77 -9.92
N LEU A 167 -3.02 5.40 -9.37
CA LEU A 167 -3.11 6.75 -8.79
C LEU A 167 -3.53 7.81 -9.82
N ASN A 168 -3.06 7.69 -11.07
CA ASN A 168 -3.49 8.59 -12.14
C ASN A 168 -5.00 8.45 -12.43
N TYR A 169 -5.52 7.22 -12.43
CA TYR A 169 -6.96 6.98 -12.57
C TYR A 169 -7.76 7.48 -11.37
N PHE A 170 -7.29 7.24 -10.15
CA PHE A 170 -7.94 7.76 -8.94
C PHE A 170 -7.95 9.29 -8.90
N THR A 171 -6.86 9.93 -9.30
CA THR A 171 -6.80 11.39 -9.43
C THR A 171 -7.85 11.91 -10.42
N LYS A 172 -8.02 11.25 -11.58
CA LYS A 172 -9.09 11.60 -12.53
C LYS A 172 -10.49 11.38 -11.94
N ALA A 173 -10.69 10.32 -11.16
CA ALA A 173 -11.96 10.06 -10.48
C ALA A 173 -12.30 11.19 -9.49
N ILE A 174 -11.34 11.61 -8.66
CA ILE A 174 -11.49 12.74 -7.74
C ILE A 174 -11.78 14.04 -8.51
N ASN A 175 -11.06 14.32 -9.60
CA ASN A 175 -11.33 15.51 -10.42
C ASN A 175 -12.78 15.55 -10.94
N HIS A 176 -13.34 14.41 -11.32
CA HIS A 176 -14.76 14.33 -11.74
C HIS A 176 -15.73 14.48 -10.56
N LEU A 177 -15.39 14.02 -9.36
CA LEU A 177 -16.18 14.27 -8.15
C LEU A 177 -16.13 15.74 -7.73
N ASP A 178 -15.00 16.41 -7.91
CA ASP A 178 -14.84 17.83 -7.61
C ASP A 178 -15.64 18.74 -8.55
N GLU A 179 -15.93 18.29 -9.77
CA GLU A 179 -16.84 18.98 -10.69
C GLU A 179 -18.30 18.98 -10.20
N ILE A 180 -18.66 18.12 -9.24
CA ILE A 180 -19.98 18.11 -8.60
C ILE A 180 -20.01 19.21 -7.53
N LYS A 181 -20.46 20.40 -7.95
CA LYS A 181 -20.53 21.60 -7.10
C LYS A 181 -21.77 21.70 -6.22
N ASN A 182 -22.87 21.03 -6.59
CA ASN A 182 -24.11 21.10 -5.82
C ASN A 182 -23.91 20.40 -4.45
N PRO A 183 -24.06 21.11 -3.31
CA PRO A 183 -23.87 20.55 -1.98
C PRO A 183 -24.84 19.39 -1.68
N ASP A 184 -26.09 19.48 -2.13
CA ASP A 184 -27.10 18.43 -1.90
C ASP A 184 -26.66 17.11 -2.51
N LEU A 185 -26.02 17.16 -3.68
CA LEU A 185 -25.50 15.99 -4.37
C LEU A 185 -24.23 15.43 -3.73
N ARG A 186 -23.47 16.25 -2.99
CA ARG A 186 -22.27 15.81 -2.25
C ARG A 186 -22.64 15.14 -0.93
N GLU A 187 -23.76 15.55 -0.33
CA GLU A 187 -24.26 14.95 0.91
C GLU A 187 -24.90 13.56 0.71
N ARG A 188 -25.19 13.20 -0.54
CA ARG A 188 -25.76 11.91 -0.92
C ARG A 188 -24.85 10.74 -0.52
N PRO A 189 -25.41 9.64 -0.02
CA PRO A 189 -24.63 8.47 0.41
C PRO A 189 -23.83 7.87 -0.75
N GLU A 190 -24.34 7.93 -1.99
CA GLU A 190 -23.66 7.45 -3.18
C GLU A 190 -22.33 8.18 -3.43
N PHE A 191 -22.32 9.51 -3.23
CA PHE A 191 -21.12 10.35 -3.36
C PHE A 191 -20.09 10.00 -2.27
N LYS A 192 -20.53 9.93 -1.01
CA LYS A 192 -19.67 9.62 0.14
C LYS A 192 -19.06 8.22 0.04
N ARG A 193 -19.82 7.25 -0.48
CA ARG A 193 -19.34 5.89 -0.70
C ARG A 193 -18.20 5.86 -1.71
N LEU A 194 -18.40 6.39 -2.92
CA LEU A 194 -17.37 6.41 -3.96
C LEU A 194 -16.14 7.26 -3.57
N LEU A 195 -16.31 8.28 -2.73
CA LEU A 195 -15.19 9.08 -2.22
C LEU A 195 -14.36 8.34 -1.17
N SER A 196 -15.00 7.44 -0.40
CA SER A 196 -14.33 6.67 0.66
C SER A 196 -13.65 5.42 0.12
N ASP A 197 -14.20 4.83 -0.95
CA ASP A 197 -13.69 3.64 -1.64
C ASP A 197 -12.45 3.95 -2.50
#